data_AF-A0A1X3DG28-F1
#
_entry.id   AF-A0A1X3DG28-F1
#
_cell.length_a   1.000
_cell.length_b   1.000
_cell.length_c   1.000
_cell.angle_alpha   90.00
_cell.angle_beta   90.00
_cell.angle_gamma   90.00
#
_symmetry.space_group_name_H-M   'P 1'
#
loop_
_entity.id
_entity.type
_entity.pdbx_description
1 polymer ?
#
loop_
_entity_poly.entity_id
_entity_poly.type
_entity_poly.pdbx_seq_one_letter_code
_entity_poly.pdbx_strand_id
1 'polypeptide(L)'
;MAFLTSVESILAIVLVIALGFLLRQQGWFADSFAGNISKLIMNVALPASIFVSVLTYLSRDKLMSLSGSLVYGLISVIIGYSGLK
;
A
#
# COMPACT_ATOMS: atom_id res chain seq x y z
N MET A 1 23.19 18.95 10.06
CA MET A 1 22.52 17.71 10.50
C MET A 1 21.70 17.05 9.38
N ALA A 2 20.80 17.76 8.68
CA ALA A 2 19.96 17.16 7.61
C ALA A 2 20.72 16.61 6.39
N PHE A 3 21.85 17.21 6.00
CA PHE A 3 22.60 16.79 4.80
C PHE A 3 23.29 15.43 4.98
N LEU A 4 23.87 15.18 6.15
CA LEU A 4 24.49 13.89 6.49
C LEU A 4 23.45 12.76 6.54
N THR A 5 22.28 13.00 7.12
CA THR A 5 21.18 12.01 7.17
C THR A 5 20.64 11.67 5.78
N SER A 6 20.60 12.64 4.87
CA SER A 6 20.19 12.40 3.48
C SER A 6 21.24 11.59 2.72
N VAL A 7 22.53 11.89 2.91
CA VAL A 7 23.63 11.12 2.30
C VAL A 7 23.67 9.69 2.85
N GLU A 8 23.48 9.51 4.15
CA GLU A 8 23.42 8.19 4.79
C GLU A 8 22.27 7.33 4.22
N SER A 9 21.08 7.92 4.07
CA SER A 9 19.93 7.24 3.47
C SER A 9 20.18 6.81 2.02
N ILE A 10 20.78 7.69 1.21
CA ILE A 10 21.14 7.39 -0.18
C ILE A 10 22.20 6.29 -0.21
N LEU A 11 23.23 6.38 0.64
CA LEU A 11 24.30 5.39 0.74
C LEU A 11 23.76 4.01 1.12
N ALA A 12 22.82 3.93 2.07
CA ALA A 12 22.17 2.69 2.46
C ALA A 12 21.41 2.06 1.28
N ILE A 13 20.66 2.85 0.51
CA ILE A 13 19.96 2.37 -0.70
C ILE A 13 20.95 1.84 -1.73
N VAL A 14 22.05 2.58 -1.98
CA VAL A 14 23.10 2.15 -2.92
C VAL A 14 23.74 0.84 -2.49
N LEU A 15 24.03 0.65 -1.20
CA LEU A 15 24.59 -0.60 -0.67
C LEU A 15 23.62 -1.77 -0.85
N VAL A 16 22.32 -1.57 -0.62
CA VAL A 16 21.28 -2.60 -0.85
C VAL A 16 21.21 -3.00 -2.33
N ILE A 17 21.27 -2.04 -3.24
CA ILE A 17 21.28 -2.30 -4.70
C ILE A 17 22.54 -3.07 -5.09
N ALA A 18 23.71 -2.65 -4.59
CA ALA A 18 24.98 -3.32 -4.85
C ALA A 18 24.99 -4.77 -4.35
N LEU A 19 24.46 -5.02 -3.15
CA LEU A 19 24.27 -6.37 -2.62
C LEU A 19 23.35 -7.20 -3.53
N GLY A 20 22.23 -6.65 -3.99
CA GLY A 20 21.33 -7.34 -4.93
C GLY A 20 22.05 -7.78 -6.22
N PHE A 21 22.95 -6.94 -6.75
CA PHE A 21 23.75 -7.27 -7.92
C PHE A 21 24.80 -8.35 -7.65
N LEU A 22 25.50 -8.28 -6.51
CA LEU A 22 26.46 -9.31 -6.10
C LEU A 22 25.79 -10.67 -5.87
N LEU A 23 24.64 -10.70 -5.19
CA LEU A 23 23.87 -11.94 -4.98
C LEU A 23 23.34 -12.52 -6.30
N ARG A 24 23.00 -11.68 -7.27
CA ARG A 24 22.66 -12.13 -8.63
C ARG A 24 23.86 -12.76 -9.32
N GLN A 25 25.06 -12.16 -9.23
CA GLN A 25 26.28 -12.74 -9.78
C GLN A 25 26.70 -14.06 -9.12
N GLN A 26 26.48 -14.23 -7.82
CA GLN A 26 26.75 -15.48 -7.12
C GLN A 26 25.73 -16.61 -7.42
N GLY A 27 24.73 -16.36 -8.28
CA GLY A 27 23.72 -17.35 -8.64
C GLY A 27 22.68 -17.64 -7.56
N TRP A 28 22.68 -16.86 -6.46
CA TRP A 28 21.65 -16.97 -5.42
C TRP A 28 20.28 -16.52 -5.92
N PHE A 29 20.26 -15.57 -6.85
CA PHE A 29 19.04 -15.16 -7.56
C PHE A 29 19.08 -15.68 -8.99
N ALA A 30 18.36 -16.78 -9.24
CA ALA A 30 18.08 -17.22 -10.61
C ALA A 30 17.31 -16.13 -11.38
N ASP A 31 17.46 -16.04 -12.71
CA ASP A 31 16.69 -15.05 -13.50
C ASP A 31 15.17 -15.20 -13.36
N SER A 32 14.70 -16.40 -12.97
CA SER A 32 13.30 -16.69 -12.64
C SER A 32 12.86 -16.20 -11.25
N PHE A 33 13.80 -15.85 -10.36
CA PHE A 33 13.50 -15.40 -8.99
C PHE A 33 12.63 -14.15 -8.98
N ALA A 34 12.96 -13.15 -9.79
CA ALA A 34 12.17 -11.93 -9.90
C ALA A 34 10.74 -12.22 -10.41
N GLY A 35 10.60 -13.13 -11.38
CA GLY A 35 9.30 -13.58 -11.89
C GLY A 35 8.49 -14.33 -10.85
N ASN A 36 9.12 -15.18 -10.04
CA ASN A 36 8.47 -15.92 -8.96
C ASN A 36 8.04 -15.00 -7.82
N ILE A 37 8.86 -14.02 -7.43
CA ILE A 37 8.49 -12.97 -6.47
C ILE A 37 7.32 -12.15 -7.00
N SER A 38 7.34 -11.73 -8.27
CA SER A 38 6.23 -11.00 -8.88
C SER A 38 4.93 -11.82 -8.82
N LYS A 39 4.98 -13.10 -9.16
CA LYS A 39 3.82 -14.01 -9.06
C LYS A 39 3.34 -14.17 -7.63
N LEU A 40 4.27 -14.30 -6.67
CA LEU A 40 3.94 -14.39 -5.24
C LEU A 40 3.25 -13.12 -4.76
N ILE A 41 3.77 -11.95 -5.14
CA ILE A 41 3.17 -10.66 -4.78
C ILE A 41 1.76 -10.58 -5.39
N MET A 42 1.62 -10.87 -6.69
CA MET A 42 0.34 -10.72 -7.39
C MET A 42 -0.72 -11.71 -6.91
N ASN A 43 -0.34 -12.97 -6.69
CA ASN A 43 -1.30 -14.03 -6.41
C ASN A 43 -1.55 -14.26 -4.92
N VAL A 44 -0.63 -13.84 -4.05
CA VAL A 44 -0.72 -14.09 -2.60
C VAL A 44 -0.69 -12.78 -1.83
N ALA A 45 0.35 -11.96 -2.01
CA ALA A 45 0.53 -10.77 -1.17
C ALA A 45 -0.55 -9.70 -1.42
N LEU A 46 -0.95 -9.46 -2.67
CA LEU A 46 -2.01 -8.52 -3.03
C LEU A 46 -3.38 -8.94 -2.45
N PRO A 47 -3.90 -10.15 -2.71
CA PRO A 47 -5.18 -10.54 -2.12
C PRO A 47 -5.12 -10.59 -0.59
N ALA A 48 -3.98 -10.99 0.00
CA ALA A 48 -3.80 -10.96 1.46
C ALA A 48 -3.79 -9.52 2.01
N SER A 49 -3.12 -8.57 1.34
CA SER A 49 -3.07 -7.18 1.79
C SER A 49 -4.42 -6.48 1.67
N ILE A 50 -5.21 -6.80 0.65
CA ILE A 50 -6.60 -6.35 0.52
C ILE A 50 -7.44 -6.90 1.67
N PHE A 51 -7.31 -8.19 2.00
CA PHE A 51 -8.06 -8.79 3.10
C PHE A 51 -7.72 -8.14 4.45
N VAL A 52 -6.43 -7.98 4.76
CA VAL A 52 -5.98 -7.30 5.98
C VAL A 52 -6.43 -5.83 6.01
N SER A 53 -6.33 -5.14 4.89
CA SER A 53 -6.80 -3.76 4.77
C SER A 53 -8.30 -3.68 5.04
N VAL A 54 -9.12 -4.54 4.44
CA VAL A 54 -10.56 -4.57 4.69
C VAL A 54 -10.86 -4.85 6.15
N LEU A 55 -10.23 -5.84 6.79
CA LEU A 55 -10.44 -6.09 8.22
C LEU A 55 -10.05 -4.90 9.11
N THR A 56 -8.94 -4.24 8.77
CA THR A 56 -8.43 -3.06 9.51
C THR A 56 -9.35 -1.85 9.31
N TYR A 57 -9.88 -1.64 8.10
CA TYR A 57 -10.76 -0.53 7.76
C TYR A 57 -12.24 -0.82 7.98
N LEU A 58 -12.66 -2.05 8.22
CA LEU A 58 -14.05 -2.45 8.50
C LEU A 58 -14.24 -2.83 9.98
N SER A 59 -13.34 -2.41 10.85
CA SER A 59 -13.55 -2.49 12.30
C SER A 59 -14.62 -1.48 12.72
N ARG A 60 -15.44 -1.83 13.73
CA ARG A 60 -16.75 -1.22 14.06
C ARG A 60 -16.82 0.31 14.00
N ASP A 61 -15.76 1.00 14.41
CA ASP A 61 -15.64 2.46 14.35
C ASP A 61 -15.71 3.02 12.92
N LYS A 62 -15.07 2.35 11.96
CA LYS A 62 -15.14 2.73 10.55
C LYS A 62 -16.48 2.36 9.92
N LEU A 63 -17.08 1.22 10.28
CA LEU A 63 -18.43 0.86 9.85
C LEU A 63 -19.44 1.94 10.26
N MET A 64 -19.39 2.41 11.51
CA MET A 64 -20.22 3.53 11.98
C MET A 64 -19.90 4.83 11.25
N SER A 65 -18.61 5.12 10.99
CA SER A 65 -18.23 6.33 10.25
C SER A 65 -18.64 6.30 8.77
N LEU A 66 -18.56 5.13 8.11
CA LEU A 66 -18.97 4.96 6.71
C LEU A 66 -20.49 5.05 6.60
N SER A 67 -21.24 4.35 7.46
CA SER A 67 -22.69 4.48 7.50
C SER A 67 -23.12 5.90 7.83
N GLY A 68 -22.44 6.57 8.79
CA GLY A 68 -22.66 7.97 9.11
C GLY A 68 -22.42 8.87 7.89
N SER A 69 -21.28 8.75 7.23
CA SER A 69 -20.93 9.55 6.05
C SER A 69 -21.86 9.31 4.86
N LEU A 70 -22.33 8.07 4.66
CA LEU A 70 -23.31 7.73 3.62
C LEU A 70 -24.67 8.34 3.92
N VAL A 71 -25.12 8.30 5.18
CA VAL A 71 -26.37 8.96 5.62
C VAL A 71 -26.27 10.47 5.49
N TYR A 72 -25.16 11.10 5.90
CA TYR A 72 -24.92 12.52 5.68
C TYR A 72 -24.90 12.88 4.19
N GLY A 73 -24.29 12.04 3.35
CA GLY A 73 -24.32 12.17 1.89
C GLY A 73 -25.74 12.14 1.32
N LEU A 74 -26.54 11.15 1.71
CA LEU A 74 -27.94 11.02 1.28
C LEU A 74 -28.81 12.20 1.73
N ILE A 75 -28.67 12.65 2.98
CA ILE A 75 -29.39 13.82 3.50
C ILE A 75 -28.98 15.08 2.73
N SER A 76 -27.68 15.25 2.42
CA SER A 76 -27.20 16.41 1.66
C SER A 76 -27.78 16.48 0.25
N VAL A 77 -27.94 15.33 -0.42
CA VAL A 77 -28.57 15.24 -1.74
C VAL A 77 -30.07 15.57 -1.67
N ILE A 78 -30.78 15.07 -0.67
CA ILE A 78 -32.22 15.34 -0.49
C ILE A 78 -32.46 16.83 -0.20
N ILE A 79 -31.69 17.41 0.72
CA ILE A 79 -31.79 18.84 1.05
C ILE A 79 -31.42 19.70 -0.16
N GLY A 80 -30.29 19.40 -0.82
CA GLY A 80 -29.84 20.12 -2.01
C GLY A 80 -30.86 20.08 -3.15
N TYR A 81 -31.54 18.94 -3.35
CA TYR A 81 -32.59 18.81 -4.34
C TYR A 81 -33.87 19.58 -3.96
N SER A 82 -34.20 19.66 -2.67
CA SER A 82 -35.37 20.40 -2.18
C SER A 82 -35.19 21.92 -2.17
N GLY A 83 -33.95 22.42 -2.02
CA GLY A 83 -33.61 23.84 -2.03
C GLY A 83 -33.32 24.44 -3.41
N LEU A 84 -33.26 23.60 -4.46
CA LEU A 84 -33.13 24.05 -5.86
C LEU A 84 -34.49 24.32 -6.53
N LYS A 85 -35.59 24.25 -5.76
CA LYS A 85 -36.96 24.46 -6.21
C LYS A 85 -37.48 25.83 -5.81
#